data_AF-A0AAV3R2Z3-F1
#
_entry.id   AF-A0AAV3R2Z3-F1
#
_cell.length_a   1.000
_cell.length_b   1.000
_cell.length_c   1.000
_cell.angle_alpha   90.00
_cell.angle_beta   90.00
_cell.angle_gamma   90.00
#
_symmetry.space_group_name_H-M   'P 1'
#
loop_
_entity.id
_entity.type
_entity.pdbx_description
1 polymer ?
#
loop_
_entity_poly.entity_id
_entity_poly.type
_entity_poly.pdbx_seq_one_letter_code
_entity_poly.pdbx_strand_id
1 'polypeptide(L)'
;MNLGIYIDWETGRSCVYGSNDVQGRQELWKSSVDNKVEKEPWLIAGDFNVVRSSAQTTCIPDATSVEELNECVDQADITELAGHGCVFTWGANWNTGEYYLRNLDQTSVMKPGCNLSLPVLSISKHRASQIIVI
;
A
#
# COMPACT_ATOMS: atom_id res chain seq x y z
N MET A 1 0.11 -11.55 -14.48
CA MET A 1 -0.92 -11.46 -13.41
C MET A 1 -1.86 -10.37 -13.81
N ASN A 2 -3.17 -10.63 -13.81
CA ASN A 2 -4.15 -9.59 -14.11
C ASN A 2 -4.01 -8.46 -13.08
N LEU A 3 -3.80 -7.25 -13.57
CA LEU A 3 -3.88 -6.00 -12.81
C LEU A 3 -5.28 -5.93 -12.22
N GLY A 4 -5.40 -5.77 -10.91
CA GLY A 4 -6.72 -5.75 -10.31
C GLY A 4 -6.70 -5.40 -8.84
N ILE A 5 -7.52 -4.41 -8.50
CA ILE A 5 -8.06 -4.27 -7.16
C ILE A 5 -9.01 -5.46 -6.97
N TYR A 6 -8.71 -6.35 -6.03
CA TYR A 6 -9.72 -7.28 -5.55
C TYR A 6 -10.56 -6.56 -4.50
N ILE A 7 -11.85 -6.35 -4.78
CA ILE A 7 -12.78 -5.69 -3.85
C ILE A 7 -13.76 -6.73 -3.31
N ASP A 8 -13.77 -6.87 -2.00
CA ASP A 8 -14.81 -7.56 -1.25
C ASP A 8 -15.77 -6.52 -0.65
N TRP A 9 -16.89 -6.32 -1.35
CA TRP A 9 -17.94 -5.38 -0.96
C TRP A 9 -18.74 -5.85 0.26
N GLU A 10 -18.74 -7.14 0.58
CA GLU A 10 -19.44 -7.65 1.77
C GLU A 10 -18.69 -7.28 3.05
N THR A 11 -17.35 -7.27 2.99
CA THR A 11 -16.51 -6.98 4.15
C THR A 11 -15.89 -5.59 4.16
N GLY A 12 -16.07 -4.79 3.09
CA GLY A 12 -15.48 -3.47 2.97
C GLY A 12 -13.95 -3.53 2.92
N ARG A 13 -13.41 -4.49 2.16
CA ARG A 13 -11.96 -4.75 2.08
C ARG A 13 -11.51 -4.87 0.65
N SER A 14 -10.32 -4.34 0.36
CA SER A 14 -9.65 -4.56 -0.91
C SER A 14 -8.20 -4.95 -0.77
N CYS A 15 -7.79 -5.87 -1.63
CA CYS A 15 -6.39 -6.20 -1.84
C CYS A 15 -5.93 -5.56 -3.15
N VAL A 16 -4.85 -4.78 -3.13
CA VAL A 16 -4.31 -4.11 -4.32
C VAL A 16 -2.94 -4.65 -4.71
N TYR A 17 -2.64 -4.54 -6.00
CA TYR A 17 -1.31 -4.79 -6.54
C TYR A 17 -0.97 -3.65 -7.51
N GLY A 18 -0.05 -2.78 -7.11
CA GLY A 18 0.54 -1.76 -7.95
C GLY A 18 1.47 -2.39 -8.97
N SER A 19 1.34 -1.99 -10.23
CA SER A 19 2.25 -2.47 -11.29
C SER A 19 3.70 -2.07 -11.00
N ASN A 20 4.67 -2.84 -11.51
CA ASN A 20 6.06 -2.39 -11.57
C ASN A 20 6.25 -1.25 -12.58
N ASP A 21 5.34 -1.14 -13.55
CA ASP A 21 5.30 -0.08 -14.55
C ASP A 21 4.51 1.14 -14.05
N VAL A 22 4.97 2.34 -14.40
CA VAL A 22 4.37 3.62 -13.97
C VAL A 22 2.93 3.76 -14.45
N GLN A 23 2.66 3.45 -15.72
CA GLN A 23 1.32 3.61 -16.31
C GLN A 23 0.31 2.71 -15.60
N GLY A 24 0.69 1.45 -15.33
CA GLY A 24 -0.17 0.52 -14.60
C GLY A 24 -0.44 0.94 -13.15
N ARG A 25 0.46 1.70 -12.50
CA ARG A 25 0.22 2.26 -11.16
C ARG A 25 -0.71 3.46 -11.21
N GLN A 26 -0.55 4.35 -12.19
CA GLN A 26 -1.43 5.51 -12.34
C GLN A 26 -2.89 5.09 -12.56
N GLU A 27 -3.13 4.00 -13.27
CA GLU A 27 -4.47 3.41 -13.41
C GLU A 27 -5.05 2.94 -12.06
N LEU A 28 -4.23 2.32 -11.21
CA LEU A 28 -4.61 1.93 -9.85
C LEU A 28 -4.93 3.14 -8.96
N TRP A 29 -4.11 4.19 -9.03
CA TRP A 29 -4.32 5.44 -8.28
C TRP A 29 -5.64 6.09 -8.67
N LYS A 30 -5.85 6.27 -9.98
CA LYS A 30 -7.10 6.81 -10.51
C LYS A 30 -8.31 5.99 -10.05
N SER A 31 -8.24 4.66 -10.15
CA SER A 31 -9.31 3.77 -9.71
C SER A 31 -9.57 3.89 -8.20
N SER A 32 -8.54 4.08 -7.38
CA SER A 32 -8.68 4.23 -5.92
C SER A 32 -9.42 5.52 -5.55
N VAL A 33 -9.11 6.62 -6.25
CA VAL A 33 -9.81 7.90 -6.10
C VAL A 33 -11.26 7.81 -6.62
N ASP A 34 -11.46 7.24 -7.81
CA ASP A 34 -12.77 7.13 -8.45
C ASP A 34 -13.74 6.23 -7.64
N ASN A 35 -13.22 5.22 -6.94
CA ASN A 35 -14.00 4.29 -6.12
C ASN A 35 -14.09 4.67 -4.64
N LYS A 36 -13.67 5.89 -4.25
CA LYS A 36 -13.77 6.37 -2.88
C LYS A 36 -15.20 6.17 -2.32
N VAL A 37 -15.31 5.40 -1.23
CA VAL A 37 -16.59 5.13 -0.58
C VAL A 37 -16.80 6.13 0.56
N GLU A 38 -17.83 6.97 0.45
CA GLU A 38 -18.09 8.04 1.44
C GLU A 38 -18.88 7.58 2.67
N LYS A 39 -19.51 6.39 2.62
CA LYS A 39 -20.51 5.98 3.63
C LYS A 39 -19.98 5.03 4.70
N GLU A 40 -19.02 4.18 4.37
CA GLU A 40 -18.50 3.15 5.26
C GLU A 40 -16.98 3.11 5.18
N PRO A 41 -16.28 2.81 6.28
CA PRO A 41 -14.83 2.68 6.26
C PRO A 41 -14.42 1.50 5.38
N TRP A 42 -13.47 1.75 4.46
CA TRP A 42 -12.98 0.75 3.52
C TRP A 42 -11.49 0.50 3.76
N LEU A 43 -11.15 -0.76 4.08
CA LEU A 43 -9.77 -1.20 4.26
C LEU A 43 -9.14 -1.51 2.91
N ILE A 44 -8.00 -0.89 2.60
CA ILE A 44 -7.13 -1.26 1.49
C ILE A 44 -5.81 -1.77 2.04
N ALA A 45 -5.37 -2.94 1.58
CA ALA A 45 -4.03 -3.44 1.83
C ALA A 45 -3.43 -4.02 0.55
N GLY A 46 -2.11 -4.04 0.42
CA GLY A 46 -1.46 -4.67 -0.72
C GLY A 46 -0.04 -4.19 -0.97
N ASP A 47 0.52 -4.67 -2.09
CA ASP A 47 1.82 -4.24 -2.61
C ASP A 47 1.60 -3.06 -3.54
N PHE A 48 2.02 -1.86 -3.14
CA PHE A 48 1.87 -0.64 -3.92
C PHE A 48 3.02 -0.44 -4.92
N ASN A 49 4.09 -1.23 -4.82
CA ASN A 49 5.35 -1.11 -5.58
C ASN A 49 6.02 0.28 -5.51
N VAL A 50 5.61 1.13 -4.56
CA VAL A 50 6.13 2.48 -4.33
C VAL A 50 6.23 2.71 -2.83
N VAL A 51 7.35 3.30 -2.40
CA VAL A 51 7.53 3.78 -1.02
C VAL A 51 6.90 5.16 -0.87
N ARG A 52 6.45 5.53 0.34
CA ARG A 52 5.86 6.84 0.63
C ARG A 52 6.84 7.90 1.13
N SER A 53 8.02 7.46 1.61
CA SER A 53 9.04 8.35 2.13
C SER A 53 10.42 7.72 2.07
N SER A 54 11.46 8.54 2.25
CA SER A 54 12.85 8.07 2.37
C SER A 54 13.08 7.15 3.57
N ALA A 55 12.25 7.21 4.61
CA ALA A 55 12.35 6.32 5.77
C ALA A 55 11.97 4.86 5.44
N GLN A 56 11.25 4.63 4.35
CA GLN A 56 10.77 3.32 3.91
C GLN A 56 11.71 2.63 2.92
N THR A 57 12.91 3.17 2.69
CA THR A 57 13.88 2.61 1.75
C THR A 57 15.33 2.86 2.20
N THR A 58 16.24 1.95 1.87
CA THR A 58 17.69 2.19 2.05
C THR A 58 18.34 2.89 0.84
N CYS A 59 17.61 3.02 -0.27
CA CYS A 59 18.05 3.77 -1.45
C CYS A 59 17.31 5.10 -1.61
N ILE A 60 17.82 5.98 -2.48
CA ILE A 60 17.11 7.19 -2.89
C ILE A 60 15.80 6.76 -3.60
N PRO A 61 14.61 7.18 -3.10
CA PRO A 61 13.35 6.87 -3.75
C PRO A 61 13.16 7.73 -5.00
N ASP A 62 12.34 7.25 -5.93
CA ASP A 62 11.84 8.07 -7.03
C ASP A 62 10.84 9.10 -6.47
N ALA A 63 11.26 10.37 -6.48
CA ALA A 63 10.47 11.46 -5.92
C ALA A 63 9.11 11.62 -6.62
N THR A 64 9.05 11.41 -7.94
CA THR A 64 7.79 11.54 -8.69
C THR A 64 6.81 10.44 -8.31
N SER A 65 7.26 9.17 -8.27
CA SER A 65 6.40 8.07 -7.83
C SER A 65 5.90 8.25 -6.39
N VAL A 66 6.76 8.75 -5.49
CA VAL A 66 6.39 9.06 -4.10
C VAL A 66 5.30 10.14 -4.03
N GLU A 67 5.48 11.23 -4.79
CA GLU A 67 4.53 12.34 -4.85
C GLU A 67 3.17 11.88 -5.39
N GLU A 68 3.15 11.18 -6.52
CA GLU A 68 1.93 10.64 -7.13
C GLU A 68 1.15 9.72 -6.19
N LEU A 69 1.84 8.84 -5.45
CA LEU A 69 1.18 7.96 -4.47
C LEU A 69 0.62 8.77 -3.30
N ASN A 70 1.37 9.74 -2.78
CA ASN A 70 0.91 10.57 -1.67
C ASN A 70 -0.30 11.43 -2.07
N GLU A 71 -0.30 12.01 -3.28
CA GLU A 71 -1.45 12.72 -3.82
C GLU A 71 -2.68 11.82 -3.97
N CYS A 72 -2.50 10.58 -4.46
CA CYS A 72 -3.58 9.60 -4.53
C CYS A 72 -4.17 9.30 -3.15
N VAL A 73 -3.32 9.09 -2.16
CA VAL A 73 -3.72 8.81 -0.77
C VAL A 73 -4.52 9.98 -0.20
N ASP A 74 -4.07 11.21 -0.43
CA ASP A 74 -4.74 12.42 0.05
C ASP A 74 -6.09 12.63 -0.65
N GLN A 75 -6.16 12.49 -1.98
CA GLN A 75 -7.39 12.64 -2.75
C GLN A 75 -8.45 11.59 -2.39
N ALA A 76 -8.01 10.34 -2.19
CA ALA A 76 -8.89 9.25 -1.78
C ALA A 76 -9.27 9.30 -0.28
N ASP A 77 -8.68 10.21 0.52
CA ASP A 77 -8.88 10.30 1.98
C ASP A 77 -8.52 8.98 2.69
N ILE A 78 -7.40 8.41 2.25
CA ILE A 78 -6.83 7.18 2.79
C ILE A 78 -5.93 7.56 3.98
N THR A 79 -6.20 7.00 5.15
CA THR A 79 -5.30 7.08 6.31
C THR A 79 -4.46 5.81 6.39
N GLU A 80 -3.14 5.95 6.35
CA GLU A 80 -2.22 4.82 6.60
C GLU A 80 -2.35 4.33 8.05
N LEU A 81 -2.50 3.02 8.21
CA LEU A 81 -2.49 2.40 9.52
C LEU A 81 -1.05 2.07 9.91
N ALA A 82 -0.69 2.37 11.17
CA ALA A 82 0.63 2.04 11.68
C ALA A 82 0.83 0.51 11.70
N GLY A 83 1.58 0.02 10.73
CA GLY A 83 2.08 -1.36 10.71
C GLY A 83 3.03 -1.57 11.89
N HIS A 84 2.93 -2.71 12.55
CA HIS A 84 3.89 -3.17 13.53
C HIS A 84 4.67 -4.34 12.92
N GLY A 85 5.98 -4.39 13.12
CA GLY A 85 6.83 -5.45 12.61
C GLY A 85 7.90 -4.97 11.63
N CYS A 86 8.08 -5.67 10.50
CA CYS A 86 9.19 -5.43 9.59
C CYS A 86 9.08 -4.06 8.89
N VAL A 87 10.07 -3.20 9.10
CA VAL A 87 10.18 -1.87 8.48
C VAL A 87 10.30 -1.95 6.95
N PHE A 88 10.86 -3.05 6.44
CA PHE A 88 11.03 -3.32 5.02
C PHE A 88 10.39 -4.66 4.67
N THR A 89 9.69 -4.70 3.54
CA THR A 89 8.88 -5.84 3.12
C THR A 89 9.45 -6.51 1.88
N TRP A 90 10.27 -5.78 1.10
CA TRP A 90 10.97 -6.25 -0.09
C TRP A 90 12.47 -5.97 -0.01
N GLY A 91 13.29 -6.86 -0.57
CA GLY A 91 14.72 -6.68 -0.68
C GLY A 91 15.32 -7.32 -1.93
N ALA A 92 16.33 -6.67 -2.51
CA ALA A 92 17.07 -7.20 -3.65
C ALA A 92 18.57 -6.89 -3.57
N ASN A 93 19.35 -7.82 -4.09
CA ASN A 93 20.76 -7.67 -4.38
C ASN A 93 20.97 -7.64 -5.90
N TRP A 94 21.39 -6.51 -6.46
CA TRP A 94 21.64 -6.39 -7.90
C TRP A 94 23.06 -6.79 -8.29
N ASN A 95 23.69 -7.69 -7.53
CA ASN A 95 25.11 -8.06 -7.65
C ASN A 95 26.10 -6.87 -7.60
N THR A 96 25.67 -5.72 -7.07
CA THR A 96 26.51 -4.53 -6.85
C THR A 96 27.27 -4.57 -5.53
N GLY A 97 27.04 -5.60 -4.70
CA GLY A 97 27.54 -5.69 -3.33
C GLY A 97 26.66 -4.98 -2.30
N GLU A 98 25.66 -4.20 -2.74
CA GLU A 98 24.70 -3.51 -1.89
C GLU A 98 23.37 -4.27 -1.82
N TYR A 99 22.77 -4.28 -0.63
CA TYR A 99 21.45 -4.86 -0.38
C TYR A 99 20.43 -3.73 -0.25
N TYR A 100 19.50 -3.66 -1.19
CA TYR A 100 18.47 -2.63 -1.22
C TYR A 100 17.20 -3.14 -0.56
N LEU A 101 16.67 -2.36 0.38
CA LEU A 101 15.47 -2.68 1.15
C LEU A 101 14.41 -1.61 0.88
N ARG A 102 13.16 -2.05 0.73
CA ARG A 102 12.01 -1.18 0.52
C ARG A 102 10.79 -1.69 1.28
N ASN A 103 9.96 -0.77 1.77
CA ASN A 103 8.62 -1.07 2.24
C ASN A 103 7.62 -0.81 1.12
N LEU A 104 7.18 -1.88 0.46
CA LEU A 104 6.25 -1.81 -0.66
C LEU A 104 4.82 -2.20 -0.24
N ASP A 105 4.66 -2.85 0.91
CA ASP A 105 3.38 -3.33 1.40
C ASP A 105 2.79 -2.37 2.42
N GLN A 106 1.63 -1.81 2.10
CA GLN A 106 0.95 -0.83 2.95
C GLN A 106 -0.43 -1.34 3.34
N THR A 107 -0.90 -0.93 4.51
CA THR A 107 -2.30 -1.12 4.91
C THR A 107 -2.86 0.20 5.39
N SER A 108 -4.00 0.57 4.82
CA SER A 108 -4.61 1.87 5.00
C SER A 108 -6.13 1.76 5.00
N VAL A 109 -6.81 2.72 5.63
CA VAL A 109 -8.27 2.77 5.70
C VAL A 109 -8.76 4.09 5.10
N MET A 110 -9.75 4.04 4.21
CA MET A 110 -10.55 5.21 3.86
C MET A 110 -11.48 5.54 5.02
N LYS A 111 -11.44 6.78 5.50
CA LYS A 111 -12.29 7.22 6.60
C LYS A 111 -13.65 7.69 6.08
N PRO A 112 -14.74 7.16 6.66
CA PRO A 112 -15.61 8.03 7.44
C PRO A 112 -15.85 7.47 8.86
N GLY A 113 -15.52 8.25 9.88
CA GLY A 113 -16.18 8.19 11.19
C GLY A 113 -15.89 7.05 12.19
N CYS A 114 -15.09 6.01 11.93
CA CYS A 114 -14.97 4.90 12.90
C CYS A 114 -13.56 4.33 13.18
N ASN A 115 -13.39 3.84 14.41
CA ASN A 115 -12.31 2.96 14.88
C ASN A 115 -12.53 1.54 14.35
N LEU A 116 -11.48 0.89 13.81
CA LEU A 116 -11.55 -0.46 13.27
C LEU A 116 -10.64 -1.44 14.01
N SER A 117 -11.12 -2.68 14.15
CA SER A 117 -10.35 -3.84 14.57
C SER A 117 -10.28 -4.86 13.42
N LEU A 118 -9.08 -5.35 13.11
CA LEU A 118 -8.80 -6.18 11.93
C LEU A 118 -7.86 -7.36 12.26
N PRO A 119 -8.10 -8.55 11.68
CA PRO A 119 -7.17 -9.68 11.75
C PRO A 119 -6.05 -9.57 10.71
N VAL A 120 -4.87 -10.09 11.07
CA VAL A 120 -3.64 -10.09 10.25
C VAL A 120 -3.78 -11.05 9.05
N LEU A 121 -3.43 -10.58 7.85
CA LEU A 121 -3.32 -11.41 6.64
C LEU A 121 -1.89 -11.33 6.07
N SER A 122 -1.37 -12.47 5.62
CA SER A 122 -0.02 -12.65 5.06
C SER A 122 -0.16 -13.29 3.68
N ILE A 123 0.40 -12.68 2.62
CA ILE A 123 0.51 -13.31 1.29
C ILE A 123 1.85 -12.98 0.59
N SER A 124 2.56 -14.05 0.20
CA SER A 124 3.67 -14.15 -0.76
C SER A 124 5.04 -13.54 -0.40
N LYS A 125 6.02 -13.51 -1.34
CA LYS A 125 7.50 -13.38 -1.18
C LYS A 125 8.01 -12.21 -0.31
N HIS A 126 7.11 -11.35 0.12
CA HIS A 126 7.33 -10.21 0.98
C HIS A 126 7.19 -10.63 2.45
N ARG A 127 7.89 -9.95 3.37
CA ARG A 127 7.62 -10.18 4.80
C ARG A 127 6.25 -9.59 5.12
N ALA A 128 5.36 -10.40 5.71
CA ALA A 128 4.03 -9.93 6.09
C ALA A 128 4.13 -8.77 7.10
N SER A 129 3.56 -7.63 6.75
CA SER A 129 3.32 -6.53 7.69
C SER A 129 2.18 -6.94 8.63
N GLN A 130 2.41 -6.88 9.94
CA GLN A 130 1.38 -7.16 10.94
C GLN A 130 0.69 -5.85 11.34
N ILE A 131 -0.61 -5.89 11.52
CA ILE A 131 -1.38 -4.77 12.10
C ILE A 131 -1.68 -5.17 13.53
N ILE A 132 -1.19 -4.41 14.50
CA ILE A 132 -1.57 -4.56 15.90
C ILE A 132 -2.71 -3.60 16.17
N VAL A 133 -3.86 -4.15 16.54
CA VAL A 133 -5.03 -3.41 17.02
C VAL A 133 -4.93 -3.34 18.54
N ILE A 134 -4.90 -2.14 19.10
CA ILE A 134 -5.03 -1.87 20.54
C ILE A 134 -6.46 -1.46 20.88
#